data_AF-A0A9W6WEG3-F1
#
_entry.id   AF-A0A9W6WEG3-F1
#
_cell.length_a   1.000
_cell.length_b   1.000
_cell.length_c   1.000
_cell.angle_alpha   90.00
_cell.angle_beta   90.00
_cell.angle_gamma   90.00
#
_symmetry.space_group_name_H-M   'P 1'
#
loop_
_entity.id
_entity.type
_entity.pdbx_description
1 polymer ?
#
loop_
_entity_poly.entity_id
_entity_poly.type
_entity_poly.pdbx_seq_one_letter_code
_entity_poly.pdbx_strand_id
1 'polypeptide(L)'
;MDKDERDDENIPQETAEGTGGKNEKEEVDGEEARVKKLLALECCPKRCLQSQPELVEAVVASLAHMSTKEKKISLLTALAVSSIMKEAKGLDGRERIRFAYCLPLLGEVCRPAFAACYDVSGATLARYVVKVDRC
;
A
#
# COMPACT_ATOMS: atom_id res chain seq x y z
N MET A 1 23.76 2.68 46.98
CA MET A 1 23.87 3.87 46.14
C MET A 1 23.45 3.46 44.74
N ASP A 2 22.16 3.21 44.50
CA ASP A 2 21.07 4.21 44.39
C ASP A 2 21.35 5.14 43.19
N LYS A 3 20.45 5.42 42.24
CA LYS A 3 19.00 5.21 42.12
C LYS A 3 18.55 5.78 40.76
N ASP A 4 17.38 5.30 40.28
CA ASP A 4 16.37 6.01 39.46
C ASP A 4 16.75 6.39 38.00
N GLU A 5 15.90 6.29 36.97
CA GLU A 5 14.45 6.48 36.92
C GLU A 5 13.82 5.90 35.63
N ARG A 6 12.51 5.72 35.69
CA ARG A 6 11.55 5.12 34.73
C ARG A 6 11.03 6.18 33.75
N ASP A 7 10.68 5.77 32.52
CA ASP A 7 9.60 6.33 31.67
C ASP A 7 9.36 5.27 30.57
N ASP A 8 8.38 4.36 30.65
CA ASP A 8 6.94 4.53 30.42
C ASP A 8 6.59 5.16 29.05
N GLU A 9 6.73 4.37 27.97
CA GLU A 9 5.90 4.55 26.77
C GLU A 9 4.99 3.34 26.58
N ASN A 10 3.86 3.44 27.28
CA ASN A 10 2.53 2.92 26.95
C ASN A 10 2.33 2.60 25.45
N ILE A 11 2.48 1.33 25.07
CA ILE A 11 1.98 0.79 23.81
C ILE A 11 0.60 0.17 24.11
N PRO A 12 -0.50 0.68 23.54
CA PRO A 12 -1.81 0.07 23.71
C PRO A 12 -1.77 -1.37 23.19
N GLN A 13 -1.92 -2.33 24.12
CA GLN A 13 -2.26 -3.71 23.81
C GLN A 13 -3.75 -3.75 23.48
N GLU A 14 -4.10 -3.76 22.20
CA GLU A 14 -5.43 -4.22 21.80
C GLU A 14 -5.43 -5.75 21.87
N THR A 15 -6.07 -6.25 22.91
CA THR A 15 -6.43 -7.65 23.14
C THR A 15 -7.39 -8.11 22.04
N ALA A 16 -7.04 -9.18 21.33
CA ALA A 16 -7.98 -9.94 20.52
C ALA A 16 -7.99 -11.39 21.02
N GLU A 17 -8.87 -11.67 21.97
CA GLU A 17 -9.37 -13.02 22.21
C GLU A 17 -10.55 -13.28 21.26
N GLY A 18 -10.60 -14.51 20.73
CA GLY A 18 -11.88 -15.16 20.49
C GLY A 18 -12.33 -15.38 19.04
N THR A 19 -11.96 -16.55 18.53
CA THR A 19 -12.89 -17.54 17.93
C THR A 19 -13.54 -17.25 16.58
N GLY A 20 -13.03 -17.94 15.56
CA GLY A 20 -13.76 -18.93 14.76
C GLY A 20 -15.09 -18.53 14.10
N GLY A 21 -15.10 -18.52 12.76
CA GLY A 21 -16.32 -18.66 11.98
C GLY A 21 -16.10 -18.29 10.52
N LYS A 22 -16.09 -19.30 9.62
CA LYS A 22 -16.10 -19.11 8.17
C LYS A 22 -17.35 -18.34 7.75
N ASN A 23 -17.20 -17.28 6.96
CA ASN A 23 -18.28 -16.67 6.18
C ASN A 23 -17.79 -16.35 4.75
N GLU A 24 -17.77 -17.35 3.88
CA GLU A 24 -17.38 -17.25 2.45
C GLU A 24 -18.44 -16.53 1.57
N LYS A 25 -19.30 -15.67 2.15
CA LYS A 25 -20.39 -15.01 1.40
C LYS A 25 -20.55 -13.49 1.63
N GLU A 26 -19.81 -12.89 2.56
CA GLU A 26 -19.91 -11.44 2.84
C GLU A 26 -18.68 -10.64 2.36
N GLU A 27 -17.56 -11.27 2.03
CA GLU A 27 -16.34 -10.56 1.56
C GLU A 27 -16.45 -10.06 0.10
N VAL A 28 -17.24 -10.73 -0.74
CA VAL A 28 -17.28 -10.45 -2.20
C VAL A 28 -17.89 -9.08 -2.52
N ASP A 29 -18.90 -8.64 -1.77
CA ASP A 29 -19.57 -7.34 -1.98
C ASP A 29 -18.64 -6.15 -1.64
N GLY A 30 -17.82 -6.31 -0.60
CA GLY A 30 -16.84 -5.30 -0.18
C GLY A 30 -15.70 -5.12 -1.18
N GLU A 31 -15.22 -6.22 -1.78
CA GLU A 31 -14.18 -6.17 -2.81
C GLU A 31 -14.69 -5.53 -4.10
N GLU A 32 -15.88 -5.91 -4.59
CA GLU A 32 -16.46 -5.35 -5.80
C GLU A 32 -16.69 -3.84 -5.67
N ALA A 33 -17.21 -3.39 -4.52
CA ALA A 33 -17.37 -1.96 -4.23
C ALA A 33 -16.01 -1.23 -4.23
N ARG A 34 -14.97 -1.87 -3.70
CA ARG A 34 -13.61 -1.31 -3.64
C ARG A 34 -12.98 -1.21 -5.03
N VAL A 35 -13.15 -2.21 -5.88
CA VAL A 35 -12.71 -2.18 -7.29
C VAL A 35 -13.41 -1.05 -8.03
N LYS A 36 -14.74 -0.93 -7.93
CA LYS A 36 -15.50 0.16 -8.57
C LYS A 36 -15.00 1.53 -8.13
N LYS A 37 -14.72 1.71 -6.83
CA LYS A 37 -14.16 2.96 -6.29
C LYS A 37 -12.78 3.27 -6.87
N LEU A 38 -11.91 2.27 -7.01
CA LEU A 38 -10.57 2.43 -7.58
C LEU A 38 -10.61 2.73 -9.08
N LEU A 39 -11.50 2.08 -9.84
CA LEU A 39 -11.67 2.33 -11.26
C LEU A 39 -12.33 3.70 -11.53
N ALA A 40 -13.22 4.16 -10.65
CA ALA A 40 -13.79 5.50 -10.72
C ALA A 40 -12.78 6.62 -10.37
N LEU A 41 -11.61 6.29 -9.82
CA LEU A 41 -10.62 7.27 -9.40
C LEU A 41 -9.94 7.93 -10.61
N GLU A 42 -10.17 9.22 -10.80
CA GLU A 42 -9.45 10.06 -11.76
C GLU A 42 -8.04 10.43 -11.26
N CYS A 43 -7.18 9.42 -11.10
CA CYS A 43 -5.88 9.55 -10.46
C CYS A 43 -4.79 10.26 -11.30
N CYS A 44 -4.89 10.19 -12.63
CA CYS A 44 -3.89 10.74 -13.56
C CYS A 44 -4.42 10.81 -15.00
N PRO A 45 -3.80 11.60 -15.90
CA PRO A 45 -4.22 11.69 -17.31
C PRO A 45 -4.15 10.37 -18.08
N LYS A 46 -3.27 9.44 -17.69
CA LYS A 46 -3.16 8.11 -18.31
C LYS A 46 -4.19 7.11 -17.78
N ARG A 47 -4.98 7.49 -16.77
CA ARG A 47 -5.99 6.62 -16.13
C ARG A 47 -5.41 5.23 -15.80
N CYS A 48 -4.25 5.20 -15.13
CA CYS A 48 -3.42 3.99 -14.98
C CYS A 48 -4.10 2.80 -14.29
N LEU A 49 -5.20 3.02 -13.57
CA LEU A 49 -6.04 1.94 -13.02
C LEU A 49 -7.10 1.47 -14.04
N GLN A 50 -7.72 2.39 -14.77
CA GLN A 50 -8.80 2.09 -15.72
C GLN A 50 -8.31 1.38 -16.98
N SER A 51 -7.03 1.50 -17.32
CA SER A 51 -6.45 0.83 -18.47
C SER A 51 -6.42 -0.70 -18.34
N GLN A 52 -6.47 -1.24 -17.11
CA GLN A 52 -6.32 -2.67 -16.84
C GLN A 52 -7.21 -3.11 -15.65
N PRO A 53 -8.55 -3.13 -15.82
CA PRO A 53 -9.49 -3.39 -14.72
C PRO A 53 -9.34 -4.78 -14.09
N GLU A 54 -9.08 -5.81 -14.90
CA GLU A 54 -8.89 -7.19 -14.42
C GLU A 54 -7.68 -7.30 -13.47
N LEU A 55 -6.61 -6.51 -13.72
CA LEU A 55 -5.46 -6.49 -12.84
C LEU A 55 -5.71 -5.67 -11.57
N VAL A 56 -6.58 -4.66 -11.63
CA VAL A 56 -7.04 -3.94 -10.42
C VAL A 56 -7.84 -4.88 -9.52
N GLU A 57 -8.74 -5.69 -10.10
CA GLU A 57 -9.47 -6.75 -9.39
C GLU A 57 -8.51 -7.73 -8.72
N ALA A 58 -7.54 -8.26 -9.48
CA ALA A 58 -6.55 -9.19 -8.95
C ALA A 58 -5.74 -8.59 -7.79
N VAL A 59 -5.36 -7.31 -7.86
CA VAL A 59 -4.67 -6.60 -6.76
C VAL A 59 -5.57 -6.47 -5.55
N VAL A 60 -6.84 -6.08 -5.74
CA VAL A 60 -7.79 -5.92 -4.62
C VAL A 60 -8.03 -7.25 -3.92
N ALA A 61 -8.32 -8.31 -4.67
CA ALA A 61 -8.53 -9.65 -4.13
C ALA A 61 -7.28 -10.17 -3.41
N SER A 62 -6.09 -10.00 -4.01
CA SER A 62 -4.83 -10.40 -3.38
C SER A 62 -4.60 -9.67 -2.05
N LEU A 63 -4.90 -8.37 -2.01
CA LEU A 63 -4.77 -7.59 -0.77
C LEU A 63 -5.86 -7.98 0.24
N ALA A 64 -7.08 -8.32 -0.16
CA ALA A 64 -8.13 -8.72 0.76
C ALA A 64 -7.72 -9.95 1.60
N HIS A 65 -7.09 -10.94 0.95
CA HIS A 65 -6.58 -12.16 1.60
C HIS A 65 -5.29 -11.96 2.43
N MET A 66 -4.68 -10.78 2.41
CA MET A 66 -3.49 -10.49 3.22
C MET A 66 -3.88 -9.93 4.60
N SER A 67 -3.23 -10.44 5.63
CA SER A 67 -3.23 -9.81 6.96
C SER A 67 -2.62 -8.40 6.90
N THR A 68 -2.88 -7.59 7.93
CA THR A 68 -2.29 -6.23 8.05
C THR A 68 -0.76 -6.25 7.99
N LYS A 69 -0.12 -7.29 8.54
CA LYS A 69 1.34 -7.46 8.50
C LYS A 69 1.83 -7.76 7.09
N GLU A 70 1.16 -8.65 6.37
CA GLU A 70 1.49 -8.99 4.98
C GLU A 70 1.24 -7.82 4.03
N LYS A 71 0.14 -7.07 4.21
CA LYS A 71 -0.14 -5.83 3.48
C LYS A 71 1.01 -4.83 3.65
N LYS A 72 1.50 -4.66 4.89
CA LYS A 72 2.62 -3.76 5.20
C LYS A 72 3.93 -4.24 4.54
N ILE A 73 4.22 -5.53 4.55
CA ILE A 73 5.40 -6.09 3.87
C ILE A 73 5.27 -5.87 2.37
N SER A 74 4.13 -6.23 1.76
CA SER A 74 3.83 -6.01 0.35
C SER A 74 4.02 -4.55 -0.07
N LEU A 75 3.50 -3.61 0.72
CA LEU A 75 3.68 -2.16 0.52
C LEU A 75 5.16 -1.76 0.52
N LEU A 76 5.93 -2.20 1.51
CA LEU A 76 7.36 -1.86 1.61
C LEU A 76 8.17 -2.46 0.47
N THR A 77 7.88 -3.71 0.09
CA THR A 77 8.52 -4.36 -1.07
C THR A 77 8.21 -3.63 -2.36
N ALA A 78 6.94 -3.27 -2.60
CA ALA A 78 6.51 -2.50 -3.77
C ALA A 78 7.21 -1.13 -3.83
N LEU A 79 7.40 -0.47 -2.68
CA LEU A 79 8.18 0.76 -2.58
C LEU A 79 9.67 0.56 -2.88
N ALA A 80 10.28 -0.52 -2.40
CA ALA A 80 11.69 -0.83 -2.70
C ALA A 80 11.90 -1.04 -4.20
N VAL A 81 11.01 -1.81 -4.84
CA VAL A 81 11.01 -1.99 -6.30
C VAL A 81 10.84 -0.64 -7.01
N SER A 82 9.93 0.21 -6.54
CA SER A 82 9.73 1.55 -7.10
C SER A 82 11.00 2.41 -7.04
N SER A 83 11.75 2.33 -5.93
CA SER A 83 13.00 3.07 -5.75
C SER A 83 14.09 2.58 -6.71
N ILE A 84 14.28 1.26 -6.80
CA ILE A 84 15.23 0.63 -7.76
C ILE A 84 14.88 1.00 -9.21
N MET A 85 13.59 0.98 -9.58
CA MET A 85 13.15 1.35 -10.93
C MET A 85 13.44 2.82 -11.25
N LYS A 86 13.32 3.70 -10.26
CA LYS A 86 13.65 5.12 -10.42
C LYS A 86 15.15 5.32 -10.65
N GLU A 87 16.00 4.61 -9.90
CA GLU A 87 17.45 4.62 -10.07
C GLU A 87 17.87 4.08 -11.44
N ALA A 88 17.31 2.93 -11.86
CA ALA A 88 17.61 2.29 -13.14
C ALA A 88 17.29 3.18 -14.35
N LYS A 89 16.30 4.07 -14.23
CA LYS A 89 15.94 5.04 -15.27
C LYS A 89 16.84 6.28 -15.28
N GLY A 90 17.85 6.35 -14.40
CA GLY A 90 18.74 7.50 -14.29
C GLY A 90 18.01 8.78 -13.88
N LEU A 91 16.89 8.66 -13.16
CA LEU A 91 16.07 9.81 -12.77
C LEU A 91 16.66 10.47 -11.54
N ASP A 92 17.67 11.28 -11.78
CA ASP A 92 18.37 12.14 -10.85
C ASP A 92 17.52 13.36 -10.46
N GLY A 93 16.38 13.11 -9.81
CA GLY A 93 15.59 14.07 -9.02
C GLY A 93 14.94 15.25 -9.77
N ARG A 94 15.34 15.55 -11.01
CA ARG A 94 14.84 16.68 -11.81
C ARG A 94 13.62 16.31 -12.64
N GLU A 95 13.54 15.07 -13.11
CA GLU A 95 12.44 14.62 -13.95
C GLU A 95 11.39 13.89 -13.10
N ARG A 96 10.27 14.59 -12.83
CA ARG A 96 9.11 13.98 -12.16
C ARG A 96 8.42 13.03 -13.14
N ILE A 97 8.83 11.77 -13.19
CA ILE A 97 8.04 10.76 -13.89
C ILE A 97 6.66 10.68 -13.23
N ARG A 98 5.63 10.82 -14.07
CA ARG A 98 4.22 10.82 -13.66
C ARG A 98 3.77 9.48 -13.03
N PHE A 99 4.49 8.39 -13.30
CA PHE A 99 4.26 7.00 -12.83
C PHE A 99 5.56 6.40 -12.30
N ALA A 100 5.88 6.67 -11.04
CA ALA A 100 7.13 6.22 -10.42
C ALA A 100 6.90 5.12 -9.36
N TYR A 101 5.66 4.69 -9.15
CA TYR A 101 5.31 3.66 -8.17
C TYR A 101 4.98 2.36 -8.89
N CYS A 102 5.48 1.24 -8.39
CA CYS A 102 5.21 -0.08 -8.94
C CYS A 102 4.22 -0.81 -8.02
N LEU A 103 3.01 -1.13 -8.52
CA LEU A 103 2.06 -2.00 -7.83
C LEU A 103 2.33 -3.46 -8.20
N PRO A 104 2.19 -4.41 -7.26
CA PRO A 104 2.17 -5.83 -7.59
C PRO A 104 1.13 -6.10 -8.69
N LEU A 105 1.45 -6.97 -9.64
CA LEU A 105 0.62 -7.38 -10.80
C LEU A 105 0.33 -6.29 -11.85
N LEU A 106 0.14 -5.04 -11.44
CA LEU A 106 -0.27 -3.93 -12.31
C LEU A 106 0.92 -3.12 -12.88
N GLY A 107 2.07 -3.12 -12.19
CA GLY A 107 3.26 -2.40 -12.62
C GLY A 107 3.21 -0.89 -12.33
N GLU A 108 3.71 -0.07 -13.27
CA GLU A 108 3.87 1.37 -13.05
C GLU A 108 2.55 2.13 -12.95
N VAL A 109 2.34 2.78 -11.81
CA VAL A 109 1.18 3.61 -11.51
C VAL A 109 1.59 4.96 -10.93
N CYS A 110 0.62 5.87 -10.91
CA CYS A 110 0.80 7.17 -10.27
C CYS A 110 0.68 7.04 -8.75
N ARG A 111 1.25 8.01 -8.02
CA ARG A 111 1.22 8.05 -6.56
C ARG A 111 -0.19 7.95 -5.95
N PRO A 112 -1.21 8.68 -6.45
CA PRO A 112 -2.57 8.58 -5.91
C PRO A 112 -3.17 7.17 -6.06
N ALA A 113 -2.96 6.53 -7.21
CA ALA A 113 -3.43 5.17 -7.46
C ALA A 113 -2.77 4.17 -6.49
N PHE A 114 -1.44 4.25 -6.35
CA PHE A 114 -0.69 3.41 -5.42
C PHE A 114 -1.19 3.54 -3.98
N ALA A 115 -1.37 4.78 -3.51
CA ALA A 115 -1.88 5.07 -2.17
C ALA A 115 -3.29 4.50 -1.95
N ALA A 116 -4.17 4.65 -2.94
CA ALA A 116 -5.55 4.15 -2.87
C ALA A 116 -5.62 2.61 -2.86
N CYS A 117 -4.79 1.92 -3.65
CA CYS A 117 -4.77 0.46 -3.67
C CYS A 117 -4.33 -0.14 -2.32
N TYR A 118 -3.38 0.46 -1.62
CA TYR A 118 -2.95 0.04 -0.28
C TYR A 118 -3.77 0.65 0.87
N ASP A 119 -4.75 1.50 0.55
CA ASP A 119 -5.54 2.27 1.53
C ASP A 119 -4.67 3.04 2.55
N VAL A 120 -3.63 3.71 2.05
CA VAL A 120 -2.72 4.51 2.87
C VAL A 120 -2.81 5.99 2.53
N SER A 121 -2.73 6.84 3.56
CA SER A 121 -2.67 8.28 3.36
C SER A 121 -1.37 8.71 2.67
N GLY A 122 -1.39 9.85 1.98
CA GLY A 122 -0.18 10.41 1.35
C GLY A 122 0.95 10.67 2.35
N ALA A 123 0.63 11.04 3.59
CA ALA A 123 1.61 11.25 4.65
C ALA A 123 2.24 9.94 5.13
N THR A 124 1.44 8.88 5.30
CA THR A 124 1.93 7.54 5.61
C THR A 124 2.81 6.99 4.49
N LEU A 125 2.40 7.18 3.24
CA LEU A 125 3.20 6.79 2.07
C LEU A 125 4.55 7.51 2.04
N ALA A 126 4.57 8.83 2.30
CA ALA A 126 5.82 9.60 2.35
C ALA A 126 6.79 9.08 3.43
N ARG A 127 6.27 8.72 4.61
CA ARG A 127 7.09 8.11 5.69
C ARG A 127 7.70 6.78 5.26
N TYR A 128 6.93 5.92 4.58
CA TYR A 128 7.45 4.64 4.11
C TYR A 128 8.47 4.78 2.98
N VAL A 129 8.29 5.72 2.06
CA VAL A 129 9.28 6.02 1.01
C VAL A 129 10.62 6.40 1.64
N VAL A 130 10.62 7.34 2.60
CA VAL A 130 11.85 7.75 3.31
C VAL A 130 12.50 6.58 4.05
N LYS A 131 11.70 5.66 4.59
CA LYS A 131 12.22 4.48 5.27
C LYS A 131 12.92 3.53 4.29
N VAL A 132 12.33 3.30 3.13
CA VAL A 132 12.87 2.41 2.10
C VAL A 132 14.14 2.99 1.48
N ASP A 133 14.16 4.30 1.17
CA ASP A 133 15.33 4.97 0.58
C ASP A 133 16.55 5.05 1.54
N ARG A 134 16.37 4.68 2.82
CA ARG A 134 17.43 4.65 3.84
C ARG A 134 17.94 3.24 4.16
N CYS A 135 17.34 2.20 3.57
CA CYS A 135 17.74 0.81 3.72
C CYS A 135 18.69 0.41 2.59
#